data_AF-A0A062VJX2-F1
#
_entry.id   AF-A0A062VJX2-F1
#
_cell.length_a   1.000
_cell.length_b   1.000
_cell.length_c   1.000
_cell.angle_alpha   90.00
_cell.angle_beta   90.00
_cell.angle_gamma   90.00
#
_symmetry.space_group_name_H-M   'P 1'
#
loop_
_entity.id
_entity.type
_entity.pdbx_description
1 polymer ?
#
loop_
_entity_poly.entity_id
_entity_poly.type
_entity_poly.pdbx_seq_one_letter_code
_entity_poly.pdbx_strand_id
1 'polypeptide(L)'
;MKRPKVRLSRLRDIGWRLWDPIGLLANAASWETCGFEDEYDGYLMRAATMVRDGEAASVVVDYLIWAEIENMGLSLSPDARERAEAVVKAIQSDEQIWSNLS
;
A
#
# COMPACT_ATOMS: atom_id res chain seq x y z
N MET A 1 -24.98 8.63 1.61
CA MET A 1 -24.43 7.27 1.83
C MET A 1 -23.08 7.41 2.54
N LYS A 2 -22.81 6.63 3.60
CA LYS A 2 -21.48 6.57 4.22
C LYS A 2 -20.54 5.81 3.26
N ARG A 3 -19.36 6.36 2.97
CA ARG A 3 -18.33 5.64 2.18
C ARG A 3 -17.70 4.53 3.06
N PRO A 4 -17.49 3.32 2.54
CA PRO A 4 -16.80 2.26 3.27
C PRO A 4 -15.41 2.71 3.75
N LYS A 5 -15.05 2.32 4.97
CA LYS A 5 -13.71 2.57 5.53
C LYS A 5 -12.77 1.45 5.09
N VAL A 6 -11.51 1.77 4.82
CA VAL A 6 -10.49 0.75 4.54
C VAL A 6 -10.19 -0.06 5.81
N ARG A 7 -10.00 -1.36 5.68
CA ARG A 7 -9.52 -2.24 6.76
C ARG A 7 -8.00 -2.17 6.80
N LEU A 8 -7.47 -1.47 7.80
CA LEU A 8 -6.03 -1.20 7.89
C LEU A 8 -5.18 -2.48 7.98
N SER A 9 -5.61 -3.51 8.71
CA SER A 9 -4.87 -4.78 8.79
C SER A 9 -4.68 -5.45 7.43
N ARG A 10 -5.72 -5.49 6.60
CA ARG A 10 -5.63 -6.04 5.24
C ARG A 10 -4.74 -5.21 4.34
N LEU A 11 -4.81 -3.90 4.50
CA LEU A 11 -3.98 -2.97 3.76
C LEU A 11 -2.49 -3.14 4.13
N ARG A 12 -2.20 -3.36 5.41
CA ARG A 12 -0.87 -3.72 5.91
C ARG A 12 -0.41 -5.07 5.35
N ASP A 13 -1.25 -6.09 5.35
CA ASP A 13 -0.92 -7.39 4.73
C ASP A 13 -0.53 -7.26 3.25
N ILE A 14 -1.17 -6.35 2.51
CA ILE A 14 -0.82 -6.04 1.12
C ILE A 14 0.51 -5.30 1.05
N GLY A 15 0.66 -4.20 1.79
CA GLY A 15 1.83 -3.35 1.73
C GLY A 15 3.11 -4.05 2.16
N TRP A 16 3.08 -4.74 3.30
CA TRP A 16 4.22 -5.48 3.84
C TRP A 16 4.62 -6.68 2.96
N ARG A 17 3.68 -7.30 2.25
CA ARG A 17 3.97 -8.44 1.37
C ARG A 17 4.45 -8.03 -0.03
N LEU A 18 3.91 -6.95 -0.58
CA LEU A 18 4.08 -6.62 -2.00
C LEU A 18 4.90 -5.37 -2.25
N TRP A 19 4.97 -4.44 -1.30
CA TRP A 19 5.56 -3.14 -1.52
C TRP A 19 6.93 -2.97 -0.85
N ASP A 20 7.02 -3.24 0.46
CA ASP A 20 8.16 -3.04 1.38
C ASP A 20 9.47 -2.54 0.73
N PRO A 21 9.52 -1.27 0.27
CA PRO A 21 10.61 -0.79 -0.58
C PRO A 21 11.89 -0.53 0.20
N ILE A 22 11.79 -0.38 1.52
CA ILE A 22 12.94 -0.23 2.44
C ILE A 22 13.47 -1.62 2.86
N GLY A 23 12.68 -2.69 2.67
CA GLY A 23 13.06 -4.06 3.04
C GLY A 23 13.07 -4.29 4.55
N LEU A 24 12.19 -3.61 5.29
CA LEU A 24 12.18 -3.66 6.74
C LEU A 24 11.66 -5.00 7.28
N LEU A 25 10.78 -5.69 6.54
CA LEU A 25 10.24 -6.98 6.95
C LEU A 25 11.30 -8.08 6.93
N ALA A 26 12.39 -7.91 6.17
CA ALA A 26 13.49 -8.88 6.11
C ALA A 26 14.11 -9.16 7.49
N ASN A 27 13.95 -8.25 8.45
CA ASN A 27 14.48 -8.37 9.80
C ASN A 27 13.44 -8.80 10.85
N ALA A 28 12.22 -9.15 10.45
CA ALA A 28 11.12 -9.48 11.36
C ALA A 28 10.34 -10.75 10.94
N ALA A 29 9.68 -11.39 11.91
CA ALA A 29 8.85 -12.58 11.65
C ALA A 29 7.52 -12.21 10.97
N SER A 30 6.96 -11.06 11.34
CA SER A 30 5.80 -10.45 10.72
C SER A 30 5.84 -8.94 10.91
N TRP A 31 5.02 -8.22 10.13
CA TRP A 31 4.87 -6.79 10.29
C TRP A 31 4.31 -6.41 11.67
N GLU A 32 3.59 -7.30 12.36
CA GLU A 32 3.07 -7.06 13.71
C GLU A 32 4.18 -7.01 14.77
N THR A 33 5.34 -7.59 14.47
CA THR A 33 6.47 -7.73 15.41
C THR A 33 7.63 -6.80 15.11
N CYS A 34 7.54 -5.99 14.06
CA CYS A 34 8.67 -5.23 13.54
C CYS A 34 8.92 -3.90 14.27
N GLY A 35 7.94 -3.38 15.03
CA GLY A 35 8.06 -2.15 15.82
C GLY A 35 7.95 -0.85 15.01
N PHE A 36 7.61 -0.97 13.72
CA PHE A 36 7.33 0.12 12.78
C PHE A 36 6.18 -0.28 11.85
N GLU A 37 5.17 -0.97 12.39
CA GLU A 37 4.04 -1.52 11.64
C GLU A 37 3.25 -0.50 10.81
N ASP A 38 3.34 0.77 11.19
CA ASP A 38 2.64 1.92 10.61
C ASP A 38 3.47 2.70 9.59
N GLU A 39 4.74 2.34 9.37
CA GLU A 39 5.68 3.03 8.46
C GLU A 39 5.06 3.30 7.08
N TYR A 40 4.26 2.37 6.57
CA TYR A 40 3.65 2.44 5.24
C TYR A 40 2.18 2.88 5.23
N ASP A 41 1.55 3.04 6.40
CA ASP A 41 0.09 3.24 6.50
C ASP A 41 -0.38 4.46 5.73
N GLY A 42 0.32 5.59 5.87
CA GLY A 42 -0.04 6.85 5.21
C GLY A 42 -0.09 6.71 3.69
N TYR A 43 0.94 6.08 3.12
CA TYR A 43 1.03 5.89 1.67
C TYR A 43 -0.03 4.92 1.15
N LEU A 44 -0.19 3.79 1.84
CA LEU A 44 -1.15 2.77 1.45
C LEU A 44 -2.60 3.26 1.58
N MET A 45 -2.92 4.03 2.63
CA MET A 45 -4.26 4.62 2.80
C MET A 45 -4.58 5.62 1.69
N ARG A 46 -3.60 6.40 1.24
CA ARG A 46 -3.75 7.31 0.10
C ARG A 46 -3.96 6.53 -1.19
N ALA A 47 -3.16 5.50 -1.47
CA ALA A 47 -3.32 4.65 -2.64
C ALA A 47 -4.71 3.96 -2.65
N ALA A 48 -5.14 3.40 -1.52
CA ALA A 48 -6.47 2.81 -1.38
C ALA A 48 -7.58 3.84 -1.62
N THR A 49 -7.41 5.07 -1.12
CA THR A 49 -8.36 6.16 -1.37
C THR A 49 -8.46 6.50 -2.86
N MET A 50 -7.33 6.60 -3.56
CA MET A 50 -7.29 6.84 -5.01
C MET A 50 -8.00 5.72 -5.79
N VAL A 51 -7.75 4.45 -5.44
CA VAL A 51 -8.45 3.31 -6.03
C VAL A 51 -9.96 3.40 -5.80
N ARG A 52 -10.39 3.71 -4.57
CA ARG A 52 -11.83 3.87 -4.23
C ARG A 52 -12.48 5.02 -4.99
N ASP A 53 -11.74 6.11 -5.22
CA ASP A 53 -12.22 7.28 -5.94
C ASP A 53 -12.24 7.07 -7.47
N GLY A 54 -11.77 5.92 -7.95
CA GLY A 54 -11.82 5.53 -9.37
C GLY A 54 -10.66 6.09 -10.20
N GLU A 55 -9.57 6.49 -9.55
CA GLU A 55 -8.36 6.92 -10.25
C GLU A 55 -7.80 5.79 -11.13
N ALA A 56 -7.20 6.17 -12.27
CA ALA A 56 -6.59 5.20 -13.17
C ALA A 56 -5.46 4.44 -12.45
N ALA A 57 -5.36 3.12 -12.68
CA ALA A 57 -4.37 2.27 -12.02
C ALA A 57 -2.93 2.80 -12.21
N SER A 58 -2.60 3.30 -13.40
CA SER A 58 -1.30 3.92 -13.69
C SER A 58 -0.99 5.12 -12.78
N VAL A 59 -1.98 5.95 -12.46
CA VAL A 59 -1.82 7.11 -11.58
C VAL A 59 -1.54 6.67 -10.14
N VAL A 60 -2.17 5.59 -9.67
CA VAL A 60 -1.91 5.03 -8.34
C VAL A 60 -0.52 4.37 -8.28
N VAL A 61 -0.12 3.68 -9.35
CA VAL A 61 1.23 3.12 -9.50
C VAL A 61 2.29 4.22 -9.46
N ASP A 62 2.11 5.27 -10.25
CA ASP A 62 3.06 6.40 -10.29
C ASP A 62 3.13 7.12 -8.93
N TYR A 63 2.02 7.20 -8.19
CA TYR A 63 2.01 7.71 -6.81
C TYR A 63 2.86 6.87 -5.85
N LEU A 64 2.76 5.53 -5.91
CA LEU A 64 3.56 4.65 -5.04
C LEU A 64 5.05 4.77 -5.37
N ILE A 65 5.42 4.81 -6.66
CA ILE A 65 6.81 5.03 -7.09
C ILE A 65 7.30 6.40 -6.64
N TRP A 66 6.47 7.44 -6.78
CA TRP A 66 6.78 8.78 -6.27
C TRP A 66 7.01 8.78 -4.76
N ALA A 67 6.22 8.02 -3.99
CA ALA A 67 6.40 7.93 -2.55
C ALA A 67 7.75 7.29 -2.16
N GLU A 68 8.18 6.24 -2.88
CA GLU A 68 9.50 5.64 -2.70
C GLU A 68 10.62 6.65 -2.91
N ILE A 69 10.53 7.45 -3.98
CA ILE A 69 11.62 8.36 -4.36
C ILE A 69 11.60 9.63 -3.51
N GLU A 70 10.47 10.31 -3.45
CA GLU A 70 10.39 11.67 -2.94
C GLU A 70 10.14 11.74 -1.43
N ASN A 71 9.42 10.76 -0.85
CA ASN A 71 9.20 10.75 0.60
C ASN A 71 10.18 9.85 1.35
N MET A 72 10.53 8.69 0.78
CA MET A 72 11.48 7.75 1.41
C MET A 72 12.94 8.00 1.01
N GLY A 73 13.18 8.84 -0.01
CA GLY A 73 14.53 9.19 -0.47
C GLY A 73 15.24 8.04 -1.19
N LEU A 74 14.50 7.07 -1.71
CA LEU A 74 15.07 5.91 -2.41
C LEU A 74 15.41 6.26 -3.86
N SER A 75 16.41 5.58 -4.40
CA SER A 75 16.61 5.57 -5.85
C SER A 75 15.57 4.68 -6.52
N LEU A 76 15.17 5.03 -7.75
CA LEU A 76 14.24 4.21 -8.53
C LEU A 76 14.81 2.80 -8.73
N SER A 77 14.20 1.81 -8.09
CA SER A 77 14.55 0.39 -8.26
C SER A 77 13.94 -0.16 -9.55
N PRO A 78 14.62 -1.09 -10.28
CA PRO A 78 14.08 -1.70 -11.50
C PRO A 78 12.71 -2.38 -11.34
N ASP A 79 12.42 -2.89 -10.14
CA ASP A 79 11.20 -3.61 -9.79
C ASP A 79 10.14 -2.72 -9.10
N ALA A 80 10.40 -1.42 -8.91
CA ALA A 80 9.48 -0.50 -8.23
C ALA A 80 8.08 -0.46 -8.88
N ARG A 81 8.05 -0.46 -10.22
CA ARG A 81 6.79 -0.51 -10.97
C ARG A 81 6.03 -1.82 -10.77
N GLU A 82 6.72 -2.95 -10.78
CA GLU A 82 6.11 -4.27 -10.58
C GLU A 82 5.49 -4.37 -9.18
N ARG A 83 6.22 -3.94 -8.14
CA ARG A 83 5.69 -3.90 -6.76
C ARG A 83 4.47 -2.99 -6.65
N ALA A 84 4.54 -1.78 -7.19
CA ALA A 84 3.43 -0.83 -7.17
C ALA A 84 2.19 -1.37 -7.92
N GLU A 85 2.36 -1.99 -9.09
CA GLU A 85 1.28 -2.64 -9.84
C GLU A 85 0.64 -3.79 -9.04
N ALA A 86 1.46 -4.60 -8.36
CA ALA A 86 0.98 -5.68 -7.52
C ALA A 86 0.12 -5.17 -6.34
N VAL A 87 0.52 -4.07 -5.70
CA VAL A 87 -0.26 -3.41 -4.64
C VAL A 87 -1.60 -2.94 -5.17
N VAL A 88 -1.62 -2.21 -6.29
CA VAL A 88 -2.86 -1.67 -6.88
C VAL A 88 -3.82 -2.81 -7.24
N LYS A 89 -3.31 -3.85 -7.89
CA LYS A 89 -4.09 -5.04 -8.24
C LYS A 89 -4.65 -5.73 -6.99
N ALA A 90 -3.86 -5.85 -5.93
CA ALA A 90 -4.30 -6.47 -4.68
C ALA A 90 -5.41 -5.66 -4.00
N ILE A 91 -5.29 -4.33 -3.93
CA ILE A 91 -6.34 -3.45 -3.38
C ILE A 91 -7.63 -3.58 -4.19
N GLN A 92 -7.55 -3.61 -5.52
CA GLN A 92 -8.71 -3.74 -6.40
C GLN A 92 -9.41 -5.09 -6.27
N SER A 93 -8.65 -6.16 -6.04
CA SER A 93 -9.17 -7.54 -6.01
C SER A 93 -9.61 -8.01 -4.61
N ASP A 94 -9.28 -7.25 -3.56
CA ASP A 94 -9.58 -7.62 -2.19
C ASP A 94 -11.00 -7.18 -1.79
N GLU A 95 -11.96 -8.10 -1.92
CA GLU A 95 -13.37 -7.89 -1.57
C GLU A 95 -13.60 -7.52 -0.10
N GLN A 96 -12.65 -7.83 0.78
CA GLN A 96 -12.77 -7.59 2.21
C GLN A 96 -12.04 -6.32 2.66
N ILE A 97 -11.31 -5.63 1.76
CA ILE A 97 -10.52 -4.45 2.14
C ILE A 97 -11.40 -3.27 2.56
N TRP A 98 -12.68 -3.27 2.17
CA TRP A 98 -13.65 -2.25 2.53
C TRP A 98 -14.60 -2.77 3.63
N SER A 99 -14.75 -1.99 4.70
CA SER A 99 -15.70 -2.26 5.78
C SER A 99 -16.92 -1.34 5.65
N ASN A 100 -18.10 -1.96 5.67
CA ASN A 100 -19.40 -1.27 5.71
C ASN A 100 -19.85 -0.91 7.14
N LEU A 101 -19.02 -1.17 8.16
CA LEU A 101 -19.40 -0.93 9.55
C LEU A 101 -19.38 0.57 9.87
N SER A 102 -20.56 1.04 10.31
CA SER A 102 -20.96 2.43 10.48
C SER A 102 -20.75 2.96 11.88
#